data_AF-A0A443NWC1-F1
#
_entry.id   AF-A0A443NWC1-F1
#
_cell.length_a   1.000
_cell.length_b   1.000
_cell.length_c   1.000
_cell.angle_alpha   90.00
_cell.angle_beta   90.00
_cell.angle_gamma   90.00
#
_symmetry.space_group_name_H-M   'P 1'
#
loop_
_entity.id
_entity.type
_entity.pdbx_description
1 polymer ?
#
loop_
_entity_poly.entity_id
_entity_poly.type
_entity_poly.pdbx_seq_one_letter_code
_entity_poly.pdbx_strand_id
1 'polypeptide(L)'
;MMDIVGLLFKYIFLLQKAGVNKWIFDELLAICEIGFHYRDKIRPMDYVVNIASNMQLYPPEDWLVASSLPSKFVPDIIQKVLDELTPESVRVFWVSKKFEGSMGMVEPWYGTEYSVEKITGAMIQQWVEAAPDVNLHLPSPNVFIPNDLALKDVQEKSNFPVLLRKSSFSRLWYKPDTKFSTPKAYVKIDFNCPQSCYSPEAIVLTKVFTELLMDYLNEYAYDAQVAGLHYAINHTDSGFQVVVVGYNHKMRILLEMIIEKIAQFEVKPDRYSVIKETVIKEYQNLKFQQPYQQAMYYCSLILEDDSWPWSEQLEVLPHLEAGDLTKFWPSMLSKAFLECYVAGNMKPDEAELMIQHVEGVFFEGPQPKSKPLFPSQHLTNRIVKLKRAINYFYPIEGLNQSDESSALVHYIQVHQDDYRLNVKLQLFALIAKQPAFHQLRTVEQLGYITVLIQRNYSGIRGLQFIVQSTAKDPAQLDLRVEAFLEMFESKLYEMTSDEFKSNVNALIEMKLEKHKNLKEESSFYWREIADGTLKFDRRESEVAALRTLGQQELIDFFNDHIKVGAPQRKSLSVQVFGGLHNAEYQAAKCNTERPQSVHINDIFCFRRSLSLYGSFKGGFGHMKL
;
A
#
# COMPACT_ATOMS: atom_id res chain seq x y z
N MET A 1 27.82 -7.88 14.98
CA MET A 1 28.38 -8.01 13.61
C MET A 1 29.18 -9.29 13.53
N MET A 2 30.24 -9.44 14.34
CA MET A 2 31.08 -10.65 14.38
C MET A 2 30.27 -11.94 14.52
N ASP A 3 29.40 -12.04 15.52
CA ASP A 3 28.54 -13.22 15.72
C ASP A 3 27.66 -13.53 14.50
N ILE A 4 27.12 -12.52 13.83
CA ILE A 4 26.26 -12.69 12.64
C ILE A 4 27.07 -13.27 11.48
N VAL A 5 28.28 -12.75 11.25
CA VAL A 5 29.18 -13.26 10.21
C VAL A 5 29.64 -14.68 10.56
N GLY A 6 29.98 -14.94 11.82
CA GLY A 6 30.33 -16.28 12.29
C GLY A 6 29.20 -17.29 12.11
N LEU A 7 27.96 -16.91 12.43
CA LEU A 7 26.76 -17.74 12.19
C LEU A 7 26.50 -18.00 10.71
N LEU A 8 26.66 -16.98 9.86
CA LEU A 8 26.55 -17.12 8.40
C LEU A 8 27.55 -18.17 7.89
N PHE A 9 28.81 -18.10 8.29
CA PHE A 9 29.82 -19.07 7.88
C PHE A 9 29.62 -20.45 8.52
N LYS A 10 29.13 -20.56 9.76
CA LYS A 10 28.68 -21.84 10.32
C LYS A 10 27.61 -22.48 9.43
N TYR A 11 26.65 -21.71 8.93
CA TYR A 11 25.62 -22.21 8.02
C TYR A 11 26.19 -22.58 6.65
N ILE A 12 27.11 -21.78 6.08
CA ILE A 12 27.79 -22.12 4.82
C ILE A 12 28.57 -23.44 4.97
N PHE A 13 29.29 -23.63 6.07
CA PHE A 13 30.02 -24.88 6.36
C PHE A 13 29.08 -26.07 6.55
N LEU A 14 27.91 -25.86 7.18
CA LEU A 14 26.86 -26.86 7.27
C LEU A 14 26.40 -27.28 5.86
N LEU A 15 26.14 -26.31 4.97
CA LEU A 15 25.74 -26.59 3.58
C LEU A 15 26.85 -27.34 2.83
N GLN A 16 28.11 -26.89 2.94
CA GLN A 16 29.26 -27.53 2.30
C GLN A 16 29.44 -28.99 2.75
N LYS A 17 29.26 -29.25 4.05
CA LYS A 17 29.37 -30.59 4.63
C LYS A 17 28.19 -31.49 4.26
N ALA A 18 26.96 -30.96 4.27
CA ALA A 18 25.77 -31.71 3.91
C ALA A 18 25.71 -32.01 2.41
N GLY A 19 26.38 -31.19 1.59
CA GLY A 19 26.44 -31.33 0.15
C GLY A 19 25.11 -31.00 -0.54
N VAL A 20 25.10 -31.19 -1.85
CA VAL A 20 23.95 -30.86 -2.68
C VAL A 20 22.86 -31.93 -2.55
N ASN A 21 21.68 -31.52 -2.10
CA ASN A 21 20.54 -32.39 -1.87
C ASN A 21 19.56 -32.36 -3.05
N LYS A 22 19.39 -33.50 -3.74
CA LYS A 22 18.50 -33.60 -4.91
C LYS A 22 17.04 -33.27 -4.59
N TRP A 23 16.55 -33.65 -3.41
CA TRP A 23 15.16 -33.39 -3.02
C TRP A 23 14.83 -31.89 -2.94
N ILE A 24 15.78 -31.04 -2.53
CA ILE A 24 15.62 -29.57 -2.51
C ILE A 24 15.50 -29.03 -3.94
N PHE A 25 16.32 -29.55 -4.86
CA PHE A 25 16.21 -29.20 -6.27
C PHE A 25 14.86 -29.63 -6.85
N ASP A 26 14.41 -30.84 -6.55
CA ASP A 26 13.12 -31.36 -7.02
C ASP A 26 11.95 -30.52 -6.46
N GLU A 27 12.01 -30.06 -5.20
CA GLU A 27 11.03 -29.13 -4.63
C GLU A 27 11.01 -27.77 -5.33
N LEU A 28 12.19 -27.15 -5.53
CA LEU A 28 12.31 -25.87 -6.24
C LEU A 28 11.81 -25.99 -7.68
N LEU A 29 12.12 -27.11 -8.36
CA LEU A 29 11.61 -27.41 -9.69
C LEU A 29 10.08 -27.48 -9.68
N ALA A 30 9.47 -28.23 -8.76
CA ALA A 30 8.01 -28.33 -8.66
C ALA A 30 7.36 -26.96 -8.42
N ILE A 31 7.93 -26.14 -7.53
CA ILE A 31 7.44 -24.78 -7.27
C ILE A 31 7.54 -23.91 -8.53
N CYS A 32 8.67 -23.95 -9.24
CA CYS A 32 8.88 -23.21 -10.47
C CYS A 32 7.94 -23.68 -11.59
N GLU A 33 7.73 -24.98 -11.74
CA GLU A 33 6.80 -25.57 -12.72
C GLU A 33 5.37 -25.09 -12.48
N ILE A 34 4.88 -25.21 -11.24
CA ILE A 34 3.55 -24.72 -10.87
C ILE A 34 3.47 -23.20 -11.09
N GLY A 35 4.50 -22.45 -10.66
CA GLY A 35 4.60 -21.00 -10.84
C GLY A 35 4.58 -20.55 -12.30
N PHE A 36 5.18 -21.32 -13.20
CA PHE A 36 5.18 -21.07 -14.64
C PHE A 36 3.84 -21.43 -15.28
N HIS A 37 3.31 -22.62 -15.01
CA HIS A 37 2.05 -23.10 -15.58
C HIS A 37 0.85 -22.23 -15.19
N TYR A 38 0.84 -21.73 -13.95
CA TYR A 38 -0.25 -20.89 -13.43
C TYR A 38 0.18 -19.44 -13.22
N ARG A 39 1.15 -18.96 -14.00
CA ARG A 39 1.62 -17.58 -13.92
C ARG A 39 0.48 -16.61 -14.24
N ASP A 40 0.31 -15.60 -13.40
CA ASP A 40 -0.68 -14.56 -13.65
C ASP A 40 -0.27 -13.73 -14.86
N LYS A 41 -1.26 -13.30 -15.65
CA LYS A 41 -1.02 -12.30 -16.68
C LYS A 41 -0.55 -11.00 -16.00
N ILE A 42 0.61 -10.53 -16.42
CA ILE A 42 1.18 -9.25 -15.99
C ILE A 42 0.85 -8.14 -16.99
N ARG A 43 1.24 -6.91 -16.68
CA ARG A 43 1.01 -5.77 -17.58
C ARG A 43 1.80 -5.98 -18.88
N PRO A 44 1.22 -5.68 -20.07
CA PRO A 44 1.88 -5.92 -21.35
C PRO A 44 3.26 -5.26 -21.47
N MET A 45 3.42 -4.05 -20.91
CA MET A 45 4.71 -3.34 -20.94
C MET A 45 5.80 -4.09 -20.17
N ASP A 46 5.49 -4.57 -18.96
CA ASP A 46 6.43 -5.35 -18.15
C ASP A 46 6.77 -6.69 -18.85
N TYR A 47 5.78 -7.31 -19.50
CA TYR A 47 5.96 -8.55 -20.24
C TYR A 47 6.92 -8.41 -21.41
N VAL A 48 6.77 -7.34 -22.21
CA VAL A 48 7.66 -7.06 -23.35
C VAL A 48 9.08 -6.77 -22.88
N VAL A 49 9.26 -5.99 -21.80
CA VAL A 49 10.59 -5.70 -21.23
C VAL A 49 11.27 -6.99 -20.79
N ASN A 50 10.56 -7.86 -20.05
CA ASN A 50 11.12 -9.11 -19.55
C ASN A 50 11.53 -10.05 -20.70
N ILE A 51 10.69 -10.20 -21.73
CA ILE A 51 11.02 -11.06 -22.87
C ILE A 51 12.19 -10.48 -23.68
N ALA A 52 12.20 -9.18 -23.93
CA ALA A 52 13.29 -8.54 -24.66
C ALA A 52 14.66 -8.75 -23.98
N SER A 53 14.70 -8.76 -22.65
CA SER A 53 15.90 -9.13 -21.89
C SER A 53 16.26 -10.61 -22.08
N ASN A 54 15.28 -11.52 -22.01
CA ASN A 54 15.51 -12.96 -22.25
C ASN A 54 16.02 -13.25 -23.67
N MET A 55 15.58 -12.49 -24.69
CA MET A 55 16.02 -12.63 -26.08
C MET A 55 17.53 -12.42 -26.27
N GLN A 56 18.19 -11.72 -25.34
CA GLN A 56 19.64 -11.49 -25.37
C GLN A 56 20.45 -12.64 -24.76
N LEU A 57 19.80 -13.52 -23.99
CA LEU A 57 20.46 -14.56 -23.18
C LEU A 57 20.15 -15.98 -23.64
N TYR A 58 18.97 -16.20 -24.23
CA TYR A 58 18.43 -17.53 -24.51
C TYR A 58 18.05 -17.70 -25.99
N PRO A 59 18.08 -18.93 -26.54
CA PRO A 59 17.59 -19.20 -27.88
C PRO A 59 16.07 -18.98 -27.97
N PRO A 60 15.52 -18.79 -29.19
CA PRO A 60 14.11 -18.45 -29.40
C PRO A 60 13.08 -19.36 -28.72
N GLU A 61 13.33 -20.65 -28.69
CA GLU A 61 12.51 -21.67 -28.03
C GLU A 61 12.38 -21.47 -26.51
N ASP A 62 13.35 -20.76 -25.91
CA ASP A 62 13.53 -20.66 -24.47
C ASP A 62 13.17 -19.29 -23.88
N TRP A 63 12.80 -18.32 -24.71
CA TRP A 63 12.55 -16.93 -24.28
C TRP A 63 11.51 -16.79 -23.15
N LEU A 64 10.58 -17.72 -23.04
CA LEU A 64 9.54 -17.70 -22.00
C LEU A 64 9.94 -18.53 -20.76
N VAL A 65 10.65 -19.64 -20.96
CA VAL A 65 10.79 -20.70 -19.96
C VAL A 65 12.13 -20.67 -19.23
N ALA A 66 13.23 -20.31 -19.90
CA ALA A 66 14.58 -20.51 -19.37
C ALA A 66 14.90 -19.68 -18.12
N SER A 67 14.29 -18.50 -17.96
CA SER A 67 14.42 -17.71 -16.74
C SER A 67 13.45 -18.12 -15.63
N SER A 68 12.53 -19.05 -15.89
CA SER A 68 11.44 -19.43 -14.98
C SER A 68 11.57 -20.84 -14.42
N LEU A 69 12.22 -21.77 -15.13
CA LEU A 69 12.38 -23.17 -14.72
C LEU A 69 13.85 -23.57 -14.56
N PRO A 70 14.24 -24.20 -13.44
CA PRO A 70 15.51 -24.92 -13.36
C PRO A 70 15.53 -26.04 -14.40
N SER A 71 16.55 -26.08 -15.27
CA SER A 71 16.58 -27.04 -16.37
C SER A 71 17.18 -28.40 -16.00
N LYS A 72 18.36 -28.41 -15.38
CA LYS A 72 19.11 -29.64 -15.08
C LYS A 72 19.75 -29.58 -13.70
N PHE A 73 19.54 -30.64 -12.92
CA PHE A 73 20.28 -30.84 -11.67
C PHE A 73 21.73 -31.22 -12.00
N VAL A 74 22.66 -30.28 -11.76
CA VAL A 74 24.10 -30.50 -11.92
C VAL A 74 24.78 -30.29 -10.57
N PRO A 75 24.88 -31.35 -9.73
CA PRO A 75 25.39 -31.22 -8.36
C PRO A 75 26.81 -30.65 -8.31
N ASP A 76 27.67 -31.01 -9.27
CA ASP A 76 29.06 -30.53 -9.33
C ASP A 76 29.15 -29.00 -9.48
N ILE A 77 28.23 -28.38 -10.24
CA ILE A 77 28.21 -26.92 -10.41
C ILE A 77 27.73 -26.25 -9.12
N ILE A 78 26.68 -26.78 -8.49
CA ILE A 78 26.15 -26.23 -7.24
C ILE A 78 27.21 -26.34 -6.13
N GLN A 79 27.88 -27.50 -6.04
CA GLN A 79 28.97 -27.71 -5.09
C GLN A 79 30.13 -26.75 -5.37
N LYS A 80 30.53 -26.58 -6.64
CA LYS A 80 31.58 -25.63 -7.00
C LYS A 80 31.26 -24.20 -6.55
N VAL A 81 30.03 -23.72 -6.78
CA VAL A 81 29.62 -22.37 -6.32
C VAL A 81 29.62 -22.29 -4.79
N LEU A 82 29.15 -23.35 -4.11
CA LEU A 82 29.14 -23.43 -2.66
C LEU A 82 30.55 -23.44 -2.06
N ASP A 83 31.52 -24.05 -2.75
CA ASP A 83 32.93 -24.07 -2.36
C ASP A 83 33.62 -22.72 -2.58
N GLU A 84 33.09 -21.85 -3.45
CA GLU A 84 33.59 -20.47 -3.65
C GLU A 84 33.13 -19.50 -2.54
N LEU A 85 32.15 -19.89 -1.71
CA LEU A 85 31.67 -19.12 -0.57
C LEU A 85 32.61 -19.28 0.64
N THR A 86 33.80 -18.69 0.57
CA THR A 86 34.84 -18.82 1.59
C THR A 86 35.06 -17.52 2.39
N PRO A 87 35.67 -17.60 3.58
CA PRO A 87 36.09 -16.43 4.33
C PRO A 87 37.00 -15.45 3.55
N GLU A 88 37.73 -15.94 2.55
CA GLU A 88 38.66 -15.14 1.75
C GLU A 88 37.97 -14.36 0.62
N SER A 89 36.79 -14.78 0.16
CA SER A 89 36.07 -14.16 -0.97
C SER A 89 34.98 -13.17 -0.55
N VAL A 90 34.67 -13.07 0.75
CA VAL A 90 33.56 -12.26 1.25
C VAL A 90 33.84 -10.75 1.23
N ARG A 91 32.78 -9.97 0.94
CA ARG A 91 32.75 -8.51 1.14
C ARG A 91 31.61 -8.16 2.09
N VAL A 92 31.93 -7.55 3.23
CA VAL A 92 30.94 -7.17 4.24
C VAL A 92 30.68 -5.67 4.15
N PHE A 93 29.42 -5.30 3.91
CA PHE A 93 28.97 -3.91 3.96
C PHE A 93 28.26 -3.68 5.30
N TRP A 94 28.82 -2.84 6.16
CA TRP A 94 28.24 -2.51 7.46
C TRP A 94 27.79 -1.05 7.48
N VAL A 95 26.48 -0.85 7.35
CA VAL A 95 25.87 0.49 7.35
C VAL A 95 25.31 0.79 8.74
N SER A 96 25.74 1.89 9.36
CA SER A 96 25.29 2.32 10.69
C SER A 96 25.57 3.81 10.92
N LYS A 97 24.66 4.50 11.61
CA LYS A 97 24.87 5.88 12.06
C LYS A 97 25.97 6.03 13.11
N LYS A 98 26.43 4.94 13.73
CA LYS A 98 27.56 4.96 14.69
C LYS A 98 28.89 5.40 14.07
N PHE A 99 28.99 5.40 12.75
CA PHE A 99 30.21 5.76 12.03
C PHE A 99 30.23 7.21 11.51
N GLU A 100 29.16 7.97 11.75
CA GLU A 100 29.04 9.36 11.30
C GLU A 100 30.21 10.21 11.81
N GLY A 101 30.90 10.91 10.89
CA GLY A 101 32.09 11.72 11.22
C GLY A 101 33.38 10.95 11.50
N SER A 102 33.38 9.61 11.45
CA SER A 102 34.58 8.76 11.61
C SER A 102 35.06 8.09 10.32
N MET A 103 34.42 8.42 9.19
CA MET A 103 34.71 7.84 7.88
C MET A 103 35.77 8.67 7.14
N GLY A 104 36.78 8.00 6.56
CA GLY A 104 37.92 8.65 5.89
C GLY A 104 37.79 8.82 4.38
N MET A 105 36.71 8.32 3.77
CA MET A 105 36.47 8.39 2.33
C MET A 105 35.07 8.91 2.02
N VAL A 106 34.92 9.52 0.85
CA VAL A 106 33.64 10.06 0.36
C VAL A 106 33.45 9.62 -1.09
N GLU A 107 32.33 8.97 -1.36
CA GLU A 107 31.94 8.58 -2.71
C GLU A 107 31.58 9.84 -3.54
N PRO A 108 32.14 10.03 -4.75
CA PRO A 108 32.09 11.30 -5.46
C PRO A 108 30.71 11.76 -5.95
N TRP A 109 29.75 10.85 -6.20
CA TRP A 109 28.47 11.22 -6.83
C TRP A 109 27.37 11.55 -5.82
N TYR A 110 27.28 10.77 -4.76
CA TYR A 110 26.25 10.91 -3.71
C TYR A 110 26.81 11.48 -2.41
N GLY A 111 28.13 11.68 -2.33
CA GLY A 111 28.78 12.14 -1.10
C GLY A 111 28.68 11.12 0.03
N THR A 112 28.49 9.83 -0.28
CA THR A 112 28.35 8.81 0.76
C THR A 112 29.67 8.64 1.49
N GLU A 113 29.68 8.96 2.78
CA GLU A 113 30.84 8.74 3.65
C GLU A 113 31.04 7.24 3.92
N TYR A 114 32.26 6.75 3.75
CA TYR A 114 32.61 5.35 4.01
C TYR A 114 34.06 5.17 4.44
N SER A 115 34.38 3.99 4.95
CA SER A 115 35.73 3.51 5.16
C SER A 115 35.87 2.11 4.58
N VAL A 116 37.11 1.70 4.31
CA VAL A 116 37.41 0.34 3.85
C VAL A 116 38.45 -0.25 4.78
N GLU A 117 38.08 -1.36 5.42
CA GLU A 117 38.97 -2.10 6.30
C GLU A 117 39.19 -3.51 5.74
N LYS A 118 40.42 -4.00 5.89
CA LYS A 118 40.78 -5.35 5.45
C LYS A 118 40.39 -6.36 6.52
N ILE A 119 39.45 -7.24 6.19
CA ILE A 119 39.12 -8.43 6.98
C ILE A 119 39.95 -9.60 6.46
N THR A 120 40.50 -10.42 7.35
CA THR A 120 41.28 -11.62 6.99
C THR A 120 40.47 -12.89 7.28
N GLY A 121 40.74 -13.98 6.55
CA GLY A 121 40.09 -15.28 6.80
C GLY A 121 40.28 -15.76 8.25
N ALA A 122 41.45 -15.51 8.85
CA ALA A 122 41.72 -15.82 10.25
C ALA A 122 40.79 -15.08 11.23
N MET A 123 40.44 -13.82 10.95
CA MET A 123 39.48 -13.07 11.76
C MET A 123 38.08 -13.66 11.67
N ILE A 124 37.65 -14.04 10.46
CA ILE A 124 36.34 -14.67 10.26
C ILE A 124 36.30 -16.03 10.97
N GLN A 125 37.39 -16.81 10.91
CA GLN A 125 37.47 -18.08 11.61
C GLN A 125 37.33 -17.91 13.13
N GLN A 126 37.96 -16.88 13.70
CA GLN A 126 37.75 -16.53 15.12
C GLN A 126 36.30 -16.16 15.40
N TRP A 127 35.62 -15.46 14.49
CA TRP A 127 34.19 -15.14 14.64
C TRP A 127 33.31 -16.38 14.53
N VAL A 128 33.64 -17.34 13.68
CA VAL A 128 32.96 -18.64 13.60
C VAL A 128 33.09 -19.40 14.91
N GLU A 129 34.29 -19.46 15.49
CA GLU A 129 34.53 -20.15 16.75
C GLU A 129 33.84 -19.47 17.94
N ALA A 130 33.80 -18.14 17.95
CA ALA A 130 33.15 -17.35 18.99
C ALA A 130 31.62 -17.25 18.84
N ALA A 131 31.09 -17.48 17.65
CA ALA A 131 29.65 -17.37 17.38
C ALA A 131 28.86 -18.33 18.27
N PRO A 132 27.64 -17.95 18.71
CA PRO A 132 26.83 -18.77 19.59
C PRO A 132 26.56 -20.14 18.96
N ASP A 133 26.44 -21.15 19.82
CA ASP A 133 25.99 -22.46 19.40
C ASP A 133 24.47 -22.44 19.25
N VAL A 134 24.00 -22.63 18.03
CA VAL A 134 22.60 -22.59 17.65
C VAL A 134 22.31 -23.82 16.79
N ASN A 135 21.10 -24.34 16.91
CA ASN A 135 20.69 -25.53 16.19
C ASN A 135 20.44 -25.23 14.70
N LEU A 136 21.51 -25.02 13.93
CA LEU A 136 21.44 -24.85 12.49
C LEU A 136 21.24 -26.20 11.82
N HIS A 137 20.24 -26.28 10.95
CA HIS A 137 19.93 -27.47 10.18
C HIS A 137 19.46 -27.09 8.77
N LEU A 138 19.45 -28.07 7.86
CA LEU A 138 18.79 -27.92 6.58
C LEU A 138 17.27 -27.75 6.77
N PRO A 139 16.57 -27.07 5.85
CA PRO A 139 15.12 -26.97 5.91
C PRO A 139 14.46 -28.35 5.92
N SER A 140 13.28 -28.43 6.51
CA SER A 140 12.41 -29.60 6.36
C SER A 140 11.64 -29.52 5.04
N PRO A 141 11.12 -30.64 4.51
CA PRO A 141 10.30 -30.62 3.30
C PRO A 141 9.09 -29.70 3.44
N ASN A 142 8.82 -28.92 2.38
CA ASN A 142 7.81 -27.87 2.43
C ASN A 142 6.39 -28.45 2.29
N VAL A 143 5.62 -28.41 3.39
CA VAL A 143 4.26 -28.96 3.47
C VAL A 143 3.19 -28.14 2.72
N PHE A 144 3.54 -26.93 2.28
CA PHE A 144 2.62 -26.02 1.59
C PHE A 144 2.63 -26.15 0.07
N ILE A 145 3.57 -26.92 -0.51
CA ILE A 145 3.59 -27.18 -1.96
C ILE A 145 2.24 -27.79 -2.37
N PRO A 146 1.47 -27.14 -3.27
CA PRO A 146 0.14 -27.61 -3.61
C PRO A 146 0.21 -28.84 -4.52
N ASN A 147 -0.48 -29.91 -4.12
CA ASN A 147 -0.64 -31.12 -4.94
C ASN A 147 -2.03 -31.24 -5.58
N ASP A 148 -3.02 -30.46 -5.12
CA ASP A 148 -4.33 -30.30 -5.76
C ASP A 148 -4.40 -28.90 -6.39
N LEU A 149 -4.53 -28.88 -7.71
CA LEU A 149 -4.65 -27.67 -8.54
C LEU A 149 -5.92 -27.74 -9.39
N ALA A 150 -6.90 -28.55 -8.99
CA ALA A 150 -8.16 -28.70 -9.71
C ALA A 150 -8.98 -27.40 -9.67
N LEU A 151 -9.56 -27.05 -10.82
CA LEU A 151 -10.51 -25.95 -10.92
C LEU A 151 -11.88 -26.44 -10.45
N LYS A 152 -12.47 -25.68 -9.53
CA LYS A 152 -13.78 -25.98 -8.95
C LYS A 152 -14.86 -25.36 -9.82
N ASP A 153 -15.81 -26.17 -10.25
CA ASP A 153 -16.97 -25.70 -10.99
C ASP A 153 -18.01 -25.11 -10.04
N VAL A 154 -18.43 -23.88 -10.32
CA VAL A 154 -19.45 -23.15 -9.56
C VAL A 154 -20.62 -22.86 -10.48
N GLN A 155 -21.77 -23.45 -10.15
CA GLN A 155 -23.02 -23.36 -10.94
C GLN A 155 -23.48 -21.90 -11.11
N GLU A 156 -23.37 -21.08 -10.06
CA GLU A 156 -23.75 -19.67 -10.07
C GLU A 156 -22.60 -18.78 -10.53
N LYS A 157 -22.59 -18.44 -11.82
CA LYS A 157 -21.62 -17.51 -12.40
C LYS A 157 -22.09 -16.07 -12.20
N SER A 158 -21.85 -15.51 -11.02
CA SER A 158 -22.04 -14.06 -10.81
C SER A 158 -20.87 -13.26 -11.38
N ASN A 159 -21.18 -12.17 -12.07
CA ASN A 159 -20.18 -11.22 -12.56
C ASN A 159 -19.69 -10.26 -11.48
N PHE A 160 -20.44 -10.12 -10.38
CA PHE A 160 -20.15 -9.21 -9.28
C PHE A 160 -20.07 -9.96 -7.94
N PRO A 161 -19.40 -9.39 -6.93
CA PRO A 161 -19.47 -9.91 -5.57
C PRO A 161 -20.92 -9.97 -5.07
N VAL A 162 -21.25 -11.08 -4.42
CA VAL A 162 -22.56 -11.31 -3.78
C VAL A 162 -22.37 -11.40 -2.27
N LEU A 163 -23.36 -10.96 -1.50
CA LEU A 163 -23.35 -11.13 -0.06
C LEU A 163 -23.73 -12.58 0.26
N LEU A 164 -22.75 -13.39 0.64
CA LEU A 164 -22.92 -14.81 0.89
C LEU A 164 -23.34 -15.09 2.34
N ARG A 165 -22.79 -14.34 3.30
CA ARG A 165 -23.13 -14.45 4.72
C ARG A 165 -23.28 -13.09 5.35
N LYS A 166 -24.27 -12.95 6.23
CA LYS A 166 -24.50 -11.77 7.06
C LYS A 166 -24.91 -12.21 8.46
N SER A 167 -24.09 -11.89 9.46
CA SER A 167 -24.37 -12.13 10.87
C SER A 167 -24.19 -10.83 11.67
N SER A 168 -24.34 -10.91 13.00
CA SER A 168 -23.93 -9.82 13.90
C SER A 168 -22.41 -9.67 14.02
N PHE A 169 -21.66 -10.71 13.64
CA PHE A 169 -20.20 -10.78 13.78
C PHE A 169 -19.49 -10.39 12.49
N SER A 170 -20.07 -10.73 11.34
CA SER A 170 -19.41 -10.57 10.04
C SER A 170 -20.34 -10.31 8.87
N ARG A 171 -19.76 -9.80 7.79
CA ARG A 171 -20.30 -9.84 6.43
C ARG A 171 -19.28 -10.51 5.51
N LEU A 172 -19.72 -11.53 4.76
CA LEU A 172 -18.90 -12.19 3.75
C LEU A 172 -19.42 -11.85 2.36
N TRP A 173 -18.59 -11.14 1.61
CA TRP A 173 -18.73 -10.98 0.17
C TRP A 173 -17.99 -12.11 -0.55
N TYR A 174 -18.62 -12.67 -1.57
CA TYR A 174 -18.07 -13.78 -2.33
C TYR A 174 -18.15 -13.51 -3.83
N LYS A 175 -17.08 -13.85 -4.56
CA LYS A 175 -17.09 -13.83 -6.02
C LYS A 175 -16.33 -15.05 -6.58
N PRO A 176 -17.00 -16.00 -7.28
CA PRO A 176 -16.29 -17.11 -7.91
C PRO A 176 -15.36 -16.60 -9.02
N ASP A 177 -14.31 -17.37 -9.32
CA ASP A 177 -13.55 -17.15 -10.55
C ASP A 177 -14.42 -17.49 -11.77
N THR A 178 -14.65 -16.50 -12.62
CA THR A 178 -15.38 -16.65 -13.87
C THR A 178 -14.55 -16.28 -15.10
N LYS A 179 -13.28 -15.91 -14.91
CA LYS A 179 -12.47 -15.26 -15.96
C LYS A 179 -11.05 -15.80 -16.09
N PHE A 180 -10.40 -16.18 -14.99
CA PHE A 180 -8.98 -16.48 -14.99
C PHE A 180 -8.69 -17.98 -15.10
N SER A 181 -9.60 -18.83 -14.57
CA SER A 181 -9.46 -20.28 -14.55
C SER A 181 -8.12 -20.74 -13.98
N THR A 182 -7.71 -20.11 -12.87
CA THR A 182 -6.46 -20.46 -12.16
C THR A 182 -6.76 -21.12 -10.82
N PRO A 183 -5.89 -22.01 -10.31
CA PRO A 183 -6.08 -22.67 -9.02
C PRO A 183 -5.71 -21.74 -7.86
N LYS A 184 -6.17 -20.49 -7.93
CA LYS A 184 -5.84 -19.44 -6.97
C LYS A 184 -7.09 -18.85 -6.35
N ALA A 185 -6.96 -18.43 -5.11
CA ALA A 185 -7.99 -17.72 -4.38
C ALA A 185 -7.43 -16.46 -3.71
N TYR A 186 -8.34 -15.62 -3.26
CA TYR A 186 -8.09 -14.36 -2.58
C TYR A 186 -9.02 -14.30 -1.37
N VAL A 187 -8.45 -14.24 -0.18
CA VAL A 187 -9.18 -14.09 1.08
C VAL A 187 -8.69 -12.84 1.76
N LYS A 188 -9.62 -11.98 2.16
CA LYS A 188 -9.34 -10.78 2.93
C LYS A 188 -10.36 -10.62 4.05
N ILE A 189 -9.89 -10.38 5.26
CA ILE A 189 -10.70 -10.20 6.46
C ILE A 189 -10.25 -8.90 7.12
N ASP A 190 -11.17 -7.94 7.23
CA ASP A 190 -10.96 -6.65 7.89
C ASP A 190 -11.60 -6.69 9.28
N PHE A 191 -10.76 -6.71 10.31
CA PHE A 191 -11.17 -6.65 11.71
C PHE A 191 -11.42 -5.20 12.07
N ASN A 192 -12.69 -4.81 12.10
CA ASN A 192 -13.12 -3.48 12.52
C ASN A 192 -13.25 -3.45 14.05
N CYS A 193 -12.27 -2.84 14.72
CA CYS A 193 -12.10 -2.79 16.17
C CYS A 193 -12.11 -1.31 16.62
N PRO A 194 -13.21 -0.75 17.13
CA PRO A 194 -13.25 0.67 17.52
C PRO A 194 -12.21 1.09 18.57
N GLN A 195 -11.70 0.13 19.35
CA GLN A 195 -10.65 0.37 20.34
C GLN A 195 -9.23 0.46 19.75
N SER A 196 -9.03 0.23 18.45
CA SER A 196 -7.70 0.27 17.83
C SER A 196 -7.20 1.66 17.46
N CYS A 197 -8.10 2.65 17.35
CA CYS A 197 -7.78 3.95 16.76
C CYS A 197 -8.31 5.16 17.54
N TYR A 198 -8.79 4.97 18.78
CA TYR A 198 -9.38 6.06 19.58
C TYR A 198 -8.36 7.05 20.15
N SER A 199 -7.07 6.73 20.14
CA SER A 199 -5.97 7.60 20.59
C SER A 199 -4.67 7.29 19.84
N PRO A 200 -3.65 8.18 19.90
CA PRO A 200 -2.32 7.89 19.35
C PRO A 200 -1.69 6.61 19.91
N GLU A 201 -1.82 6.34 21.22
CA GLU A 201 -1.33 5.12 21.85
C GLU A 201 -2.00 3.88 21.29
N ALA A 202 -3.33 3.92 21.08
CA ALA A 202 -4.08 2.80 20.52
C ALA A 202 -3.60 2.43 19.10
N ILE A 203 -3.33 3.44 18.26
CA ILE A 203 -2.79 3.22 16.92
C ILE A 203 -1.40 2.58 16.97
N VAL A 204 -0.52 3.12 17.82
CA VAL A 204 0.84 2.60 17.96
C VAL A 204 0.82 1.16 18.48
N LEU A 205 0.03 0.87 19.51
CA LEU A 205 -0.11 -0.48 20.05
C LEU A 205 -0.71 -1.45 19.02
N THR A 206 -1.69 -1.00 18.22
CA THR A 206 -2.25 -1.79 17.11
C THR A 206 -1.21 -2.08 16.04
N LYS A 207 -0.38 -1.08 15.67
CA LYS A 207 0.72 -1.29 14.72
C LYS A 207 1.73 -2.29 15.25
N VAL A 208 2.22 -2.09 16.49
CA VAL A 208 3.18 -3.01 17.12
C VAL A 208 2.60 -4.42 17.25
N PHE A 209 1.30 -4.56 17.55
CA PHE A 209 0.59 -5.84 17.54
C PHE A 209 0.69 -6.53 16.17
N THR A 210 0.38 -5.83 15.07
CA THR A 210 0.41 -6.43 13.72
C THR A 210 1.83 -6.80 13.28
N GLU A 211 2.83 -5.97 13.61
CA GLU A 211 4.24 -6.24 13.30
C GLU A 211 4.78 -7.44 14.11
N LEU A 212 4.44 -7.53 15.40
CA LEU A 212 4.79 -8.70 16.22
C LEU A 212 4.13 -9.98 15.73
N LEU A 213 2.89 -9.89 15.28
CA LEU A 213 2.19 -11.05 14.76
C LEU A 213 2.81 -11.52 13.43
N MET A 214 3.18 -10.59 12.54
CA MET A 214 3.96 -10.91 11.33
C MET A 214 5.30 -11.55 11.69
N ASP A 215 6.01 -11.04 12.70
CA ASP A 215 7.26 -11.61 13.22
C ASP A 215 7.08 -13.06 13.71
N TYR A 216 6.01 -13.33 14.48
CA TYR A 216 5.73 -14.67 15.02
C TYR A 216 5.31 -15.68 13.95
N LEU A 217 4.61 -15.22 12.92
CA LEU A 217 4.13 -16.06 11.82
C LEU A 217 5.22 -16.35 10.80
N ASN A 218 6.28 -15.53 10.73
CA ASN A 218 7.28 -15.59 9.68
C ASN A 218 7.94 -16.97 9.58
N GLU A 219 8.36 -17.57 10.69
CA GLU A 219 9.03 -18.89 10.69
C GLU A 219 8.17 -19.99 10.05
N TYR A 220 6.89 -20.05 10.41
CA TYR A 220 5.97 -21.09 9.93
C TYR A 220 5.45 -20.80 8.51
N ALA A 221 5.09 -19.54 8.23
CA ALA A 221 4.42 -19.16 7.00
C ALA A 221 5.40 -18.81 5.86
N TYR A 222 6.72 -18.83 6.12
CA TYR A 222 7.76 -18.69 5.09
C TYR A 222 7.62 -19.79 4.02
N ASP A 223 7.43 -21.04 4.44
CA ASP A 223 7.24 -22.18 3.54
C ASP A 223 6.01 -22.00 2.65
N ALA A 224 4.92 -21.43 3.19
CA ALA A 224 3.74 -21.09 2.40
C ALA A 224 4.05 -20.05 1.32
N GLN A 225 4.80 -19.00 1.65
CA GLN A 225 5.19 -17.97 0.69
C GLN A 225 6.07 -18.52 -0.43
N VAL A 226 7.03 -19.38 -0.09
CA VAL A 226 7.89 -20.09 -1.05
C VAL A 226 7.05 -20.98 -1.98
N ALA A 227 6.02 -21.62 -1.46
CA ALA A 227 5.06 -22.42 -2.23
C ALA A 227 4.02 -21.60 -3.03
N GLY A 228 4.14 -20.27 -3.08
CA GLY A 228 3.22 -19.38 -3.82
C GLY A 228 1.89 -19.11 -3.12
N LEU A 229 1.83 -19.29 -1.80
CA LEU A 229 0.71 -18.91 -0.93
C LEU A 229 1.17 -17.79 0.02
N HIS A 230 0.80 -16.57 -0.32
CA HIS A 230 1.21 -15.38 0.42
C HIS A 230 0.17 -14.97 1.45
N TYR A 231 0.65 -14.40 2.54
CA TYR A 231 -0.20 -13.77 3.55
C TYR A 231 0.37 -12.40 3.93
N ALA A 232 -0.48 -11.55 4.49
CA ALA A 232 -0.07 -10.30 5.10
C ALA A 232 -1.04 -9.92 6.22
N ILE A 233 -0.50 -9.33 7.28
CA ILE A 233 -1.28 -8.73 8.36
C ILE A 233 -0.84 -7.27 8.48
N ASN A 234 -1.78 -6.35 8.32
CA ASN A 234 -1.48 -4.92 8.31
C ASN A 234 -2.44 -4.18 9.23
N HIS A 235 -1.93 -3.21 9.97
CA HIS A 235 -2.79 -2.23 10.64
C HIS A 235 -3.59 -1.43 9.61
N THR A 236 -4.75 -0.92 10.05
CA THR A 236 -5.65 -0.07 9.26
C THR A 236 -6.25 1.01 10.15
N ASP A 237 -6.93 1.97 9.54
CA ASP A 237 -7.61 3.07 10.25
C ASP A 237 -8.74 2.57 11.17
N SER A 238 -9.19 1.32 11.00
CA SER A 238 -10.29 0.71 11.77
C SER A 238 -9.89 -0.51 12.59
N GLY A 239 -8.61 -0.90 12.62
CA GLY A 239 -8.16 -2.13 13.25
C GLY A 239 -7.02 -2.77 12.47
N PHE A 240 -7.22 -3.98 11.97
CA PHE A 240 -6.21 -4.67 11.16
C PHE A 240 -6.84 -5.59 10.13
N GLN A 241 -6.07 -5.93 9.10
CA GLN A 241 -6.49 -6.79 8.00
C GLN A 241 -5.63 -8.04 7.93
N VAL A 242 -6.27 -9.18 7.74
CA VAL A 242 -5.63 -10.45 7.36
C VAL A 242 -5.90 -10.68 5.89
N VAL A 243 -4.84 -10.91 5.11
CA VAL A 243 -4.91 -11.20 3.68
C VAL A 243 -4.20 -12.52 3.43
N VAL A 244 -4.84 -13.44 2.69
CA VAL A 244 -4.24 -14.69 2.21
C VAL A 244 -4.56 -14.85 0.73
N VAL A 245 -3.52 -14.97 -0.10
CA VAL A 245 -3.64 -14.97 -1.57
C VAL A 245 -2.66 -15.96 -2.19
N GLY A 246 -3.09 -16.69 -3.22
CA GLY A 246 -2.24 -17.69 -3.88
C GLY A 246 -3.00 -18.98 -4.13
N TYR A 247 -2.30 -20.11 -4.18
CA TYR A 247 -2.92 -21.40 -4.50
C TYR A 247 -3.96 -21.83 -3.46
N ASN A 248 -5.15 -22.22 -3.92
CA ASN A 248 -6.31 -22.41 -3.03
C ASN A 248 -6.21 -23.66 -2.12
N HIS A 249 -5.43 -24.67 -2.48
CA HIS A 249 -5.44 -25.98 -1.80
C HIS A 249 -5.04 -25.90 -0.31
N LYS A 250 -3.90 -25.27 0.01
CA LYS A 250 -3.41 -25.15 1.40
C LYS A 250 -3.84 -23.84 2.09
N MET A 251 -4.66 -23.04 1.42
CA MET A 251 -5.09 -21.72 1.89
C MET A 251 -5.85 -21.75 3.20
N ARG A 252 -6.80 -22.68 3.34
CA ARG A 252 -7.59 -22.84 4.56
C ARG A 252 -6.71 -23.16 5.76
N ILE A 253 -5.75 -24.09 5.60
CA ILE A 253 -4.82 -24.49 6.65
C ILE A 253 -4.00 -23.29 7.13
N LEU A 254 -3.45 -22.50 6.20
CA LEU A 254 -2.71 -21.29 6.55
C LEU A 254 -3.60 -20.28 7.28
N LEU A 255 -4.83 -20.05 6.79
CA LEU A 255 -5.76 -19.12 7.41
C LEU A 255 -6.14 -19.54 8.83
N GLU A 256 -6.54 -20.79 9.04
CA GLU A 256 -6.89 -21.33 10.37
C GLU A 256 -5.72 -21.14 11.35
N MET A 257 -4.49 -21.44 10.94
CA MET A 257 -3.30 -21.22 11.75
C MET A 257 -3.07 -19.73 12.10
N ILE A 258 -3.21 -18.82 11.12
CA ILE A 258 -3.11 -17.37 11.37
C ILE A 258 -4.15 -16.93 12.41
N ILE A 259 -5.40 -17.38 12.24
CA ILE A 259 -6.51 -17.05 13.13
C ILE A 259 -6.28 -17.60 14.54
N GLU A 260 -5.80 -18.83 14.68
CA GLU A 260 -5.41 -19.41 15.96
C GLU A 260 -4.26 -18.61 16.62
N LYS A 261 -3.24 -18.20 15.85
CA LYS A 261 -2.14 -17.37 16.36
C LYS A 261 -2.59 -15.99 16.83
N ILE A 262 -3.54 -15.37 16.13
CA ILE A 262 -4.17 -14.12 16.60
C ILE A 262 -4.91 -14.38 17.91
N ALA A 263 -5.70 -15.45 17.98
CA ALA A 263 -6.48 -15.78 19.16
C ALA A 263 -5.59 -16.10 20.38
N GLN A 264 -4.46 -16.77 20.18
CA GLN A 264 -3.52 -17.16 21.22
C GLN A 264 -2.34 -16.17 21.37
N PHE A 265 -2.49 -14.94 20.87
CA PHE A 265 -1.41 -13.97 20.87
C PHE A 265 -0.90 -13.69 22.30
N GLU A 266 0.43 -13.77 22.46
CA GLU A 266 1.12 -13.50 23.70
C GLU A 266 2.30 -12.57 23.42
N VAL A 267 2.43 -11.51 24.21
CA VAL A 267 3.50 -10.52 24.03
C VAL A 267 4.79 -11.06 24.65
N LYS A 268 5.77 -11.39 23.80
CA LYS A 268 7.14 -11.72 24.22
C LYS A 268 7.96 -10.43 24.41
N PRO A 269 8.43 -10.07 25.62
CA PRO A 269 9.06 -8.76 25.88
C PRO A 269 10.34 -8.50 25.08
N ASP A 270 11.13 -9.54 24.82
CA ASP A 270 12.33 -9.48 23.99
C ASP A 270 11.99 -9.12 22.53
N ARG A 271 10.99 -9.78 21.94
CA ARG A 271 10.52 -9.49 20.59
C ARG A 271 9.84 -8.12 20.51
N TYR A 272 9.04 -7.78 21.51
CA TYR A 272 8.42 -6.46 21.62
C TYR A 272 9.47 -5.35 21.55
N SER A 273 10.59 -5.50 22.27
CA SER A 273 11.66 -4.49 22.29
C SER A 273 12.30 -4.31 20.91
N VAL A 274 12.50 -5.40 20.16
CA VAL A 274 13.02 -5.35 18.78
C VAL A 274 12.03 -4.65 17.85
N ILE A 275 10.74 -5.03 17.89
CA ILE A 275 9.72 -4.42 17.04
C ILE A 275 9.49 -2.95 17.39
N LYS A 276 9.47 -2.59 18.68
CA LYS A 276 9.38 -1.20 19.14
C LYS A 276 10.49 -0.35 18.54
N GLU A 277 11.74 -0.83 18.58
CA GLU A 277 12.89 -0.13 17.99
C GLU A 277 12.75 0.02 16.47
N THR A 278 12.23 -0.99 15.77
CA THR A 278 11.92 -0.91 14.33
C THR A 278 10.88 0.17 14.05
N VAL A 279 9.76 0.18 14.79
CA VAL A 279 8.70 1.18 14.63
C VAL A 279 9.18 2.59 14.96
N ILE A 280 10.02 2.76 15.99
CA ILE A 280 10.66 4.05 16.30
C ILE A 280 11.46 4.54 15.11
N LYS A 281 12.31 3.67 14.53
CA LYS A 281 13.11 4.02 13.35
C LYS A 281 12.24 4.36 12.15
N GLU A 282 11.16 3.62 11.91
CA GLU A 282 10.22 3.93 10.82
C GLU A 282 9.64 5.34 10.96
N TYR A 283 9.20 5.72 12.16
CA TYR A 283 8.65 7.07 12.41
C TYR A 283 9.72 8.15 12.33
N GLN A 284 10.90 7.90 12.89
CA GLN A 284 12.04 8.82 12.75
C GLN A 284 12.47 8.99 11.29
N ASN A 285 12.29 7.96 10.46
CA ASN A 285 12.61 8.00 9.04
C ASN A 285 11.54 8.72 8.19
N LEU A 286 10.35 9.00 8.73
CA LEU A 286 9.33 9.79 8.02
C LEU A 286 9.85 11.18 7.63
N LYS A 287 10.77 11.76 8.42
CA LYS A 287 11.39 13.05 8.08
C LYS A 287 12.23 13.01 6.80
N PHE A 288 12.73 11.83 6.41
CA PHE A 288 13.52 11.63 5.19
C PHE A 288 12.66 11.29 3.97
N GLN A 289 11.33 11.25 4.11
CA GLN A 289 10.45 11.18 2.95
C GLN A 289 10.59 12.43 2.09
N GLN A 290 10.41 12.25 0.79
CA GLN A 290 10.48 13.37 -0.14
C GLN A 290 9.39 14.41 0.17
N PRO A 291 9.64 15.71 0.00
CA PRO A 291 8.71 16.79 0.31
C PRO A 291 7.29 16.60 -0.24
N TYR A 292 7.14 16.02 -1.45
CA TYR A 292 5.81 15.76 -2.01
C TYR A 292 5.02 14.71 -1.21
N GLN A 293 5.70 13.71 -0.63
CA GLN A 293 5.07 12.69 0.21
C GLN A 293 4.58 13.31 1.51
N GLN A 294 5.38 14.21 2.10
CA GLN A 294 4.99 15.00 3.27
C GLN A 294 3.77 15.87 2.97
N ALA A 295 3.74 16.53 1.81
CA ALA A 295 2.60 17.35 1.39
C ALA A 295 1.32 16.51 1.21
N MET A 296 1.43 15.29 0.66
CA MET A 296 0.30 14.36 0.55
C MET A 296 -0.19 13.88 1.92
N TYR A 297 0.73 13.61 2.85
CA TYR A 297 0.41 13.24 4.22
C TYR A 297 -0.38 14.37 4.90
N TYR A 298 0.12 15.60 4.89
CA TYR A 298 -0.57 16.74 5.50
C TYR A 298 -1.92 17.03 4.83
N CYS A 299 -2.05 16.83 3.51
CA CYS A 299 -3.34 16.94 2.83
C CYS A 299 -4.38 15.95 3.40
N SER A 300 -3.96 14.70 3.65
CA SER A 300 -4.82 13.68 4.25
C SER A 300 -5.13 14.01 5.73
N LEU A 301 -4.10 14.41 6.50
CA LEU A 301 -4.23 14.90 7.88
C LEU A 301 -5.02 16.21 8.01
N ILE A 302 -5.28 16.97 6.94
CA ILE A 302 -6.20 18.11 7.00
C ILE A 302 -7.64 17.65 6.77
N LEU A 303 -7.84 16.63 5.94
CA LEU A 303 -9.16 16.26 5.41
C LEU A 303 -9.89 15.14 6.18
N GLU A 304 -9.19 14.17 6.76
CA GLU A 304 -9.79 12.95 7.37
C GLU A 304 -10.16 13.09 8.86
N ASP A 305 -11.42 13.25 9.22
CA ASP A 305 -11.91 13.60 10.58
C ASP A 305 -11.18 12.86 11.73
N ASP A 306 -11.14 11.52 11.68
CA ASP A 306 -10.62 10.64 12.73
C ASP A 306 -9.17 10.18 12.42
N SER A 307 -8.22 11.12 12.37
CA SER A 307 -6.80 10.81 12.10
C SER A 307 -5.86 11.52 13.08
N TRP A 308 -4.83 10.80 13.53
CA TRP A 308 -3.82 11.30 14.47
C TRP A 308 -2.49 11.55 13.76
N PRO A 309 -1.78 12.65 14.08
CA PRO A 309 -0.52 12.96 13.46
C PRO A 309 0.56 11.97 13.92
N TRP A 310 1.46 11.58 13.01
CA TRP A 310 2.57 10.68 13.34
C TRP A 310 3.50 11.25 14.44
N SER A 311 3.54 12.58 14.61
CA SER A 311 4.34 13.23 15.65
C SER A 311 3.85 12.89 17.06
N GLU A 312 2.53 12.89 17.28
CA GLU A 312 1.93 12.44 18.56
C GLU A 312 2.20 10.95 18.78
N GLN A 313 2.12 10.15 17.71
CA GLN A 313 2.44 8.72 17.78
C GLN A 313 3.92 8.47 18.14
N LEU A 314 4.85 9.27 17.59
CA LEU A 314 6.27 9.21 17.94
C LEU A 314 6.54 9.69 19.37
N GLU A 315 5.78 10.65 19.87
CA GLU A 315 5.90 11.15 21.25
C GLU A 315 5.50 10.09 22.28
N VAL A 316 4.42 9.35 22.04
CA VAL A 316 3.94 8.33 22.98
C VAL A 316 4.75 7.02 22.92
N LEU A 317 5.27 6.66 21.75
CA LEU A 317 5.92 5.38 21.49
C LEU A 317 7.08 5.03 22.46
N PRO A 318 7.99 5.95 22.84
CA PRO A 318 9.02 5.68 23.84
C PRO A 318 8.49 5.23 25.20
N HIS A 319 7.30 5.69 25.60
CA HIS A 319 6.69 5.43 26.89
C HIS A 319 5.90 4.12 26.96
N LEU A 320 5.60 3.51 25.82
CA LEU A 320 4.86 2.25 25.76
C LEU A 320 5.76 1.06 26.09
N GLU A 321 5.28 0.16 26.94
CA GLU A 321 5.97 -1.06 27.32
C GLU A 321 5.23 -2.32 26.86
N ALA A 322 5.90 -3.47 26.90
CA ALA A 322 5.29 -4.75 26.56
C ALA A 322 4.02 -5.03 27.39
N GLY A 323 4.01 -4.61 28.66
CA GLY A 323 2.86 -4.74 29.56
C GLY A 323 1.62 -3.94 29.11
N ASP A 324 1.82 -2.81 28.42
CA ASP A 324 0.71 -2.02 27.87
C ASP A 324 0.06 -2.76 26.70
N LEU A 325 0.87 -3.35 25.83
CA LEU A 325 0.36 -4.18 24.74
C LEU A 325 -0.39 -5.40 25.25
N THR A 326 0.15 -6.07 26.28
CA THR A 326 -0.49 -7.24 26.93
C THR A 326 -1.89 -6.92 27.46
N LYS A 327 -2.09 -5.70 27.99
CA LYS A 327 -3.41 -5.23 28.46
C LYS A 327 -4.30 -4.74 27.31
N PHE A 328 -3.69 -4.14 26.29
CA PHE A 328 -4.40 -3.48 25.20
C PHE A 328 -5.00 -4.46 24.19
N TRP A 329 -4.25 -5.46 23.72
CA TRP A 329 -4.71 -6.32 22.62
C TRP A 329 -6.03 -7.07 22.92
N PRO A 330 -6.30 -7.56 24.16
CA PRO A 330 -7.60 -8.16 24.48
C PRO A 330 -8.72 -7.12 24.49
N SER A 331 -8.42 -5.90 24.95
CA SER A 331 -9.37 -4.78 24.92
C SER A 331 -9.70 -4.37 23.48
N MET A 332 -8.69 -4.32 22.62
CA MET A 332 -8.83 -4.04 21.19
C MET A 332 -9.80 -5.02 20.52
N LEU A 333 -9.62 -6.33 20.77
CA LEU A 333 -10.46 -7.38 20.20
C LEU A 333 -11.78 -7.60 20.92
N SER A 334 -12.00 -7.00 22.10
CA SER A 334 -13.17 -7.25 22.96
C SER A 334 -14.50 -7.00 22.25
N LYS A 335 -14.52 -6.10 21.25
CA LYS A 335 -15.64 -5.87 20.36
C LYS A 335 -15.14 -5.63 18.94
N ALA A 336 -15.56 -6.48 18.02
CA ALA A 336 -15.14 -6.40 16.63
C ALA A 336 -16.27 -6.73 15.66
N PHE A 337 -16.11 -6.30 14.42
CA PHE A 337 -16.93 -6.72 13.30
C PHE A 337 -16.04 -7.05 12.10
N LEU A 338 -16.31 -8.19 11.46
CA LEU A 338 -15.47 -8.69 10.37
C LEU A 338 -16.10 -8.36 9.00
N GLU A 339 -15.41 -7.56 8.20
CA GLU A 339 -15.75 -7.40 6.78
C GLU A 339 -14.86 -8.35 5.96
N CYS A 340 -15.46 -9.38 5.38
CA CYS A 340 -14.76 -10.47 4.72
C CYS A 340 -15.03 -10.44 3.22
N TYR A 341 -14.01 -10.75 2.42
CA TYR A 341 -14.12 -10.93 0.98
C TYR A 341 -13.34 -12.16 0.54
N VAL A 342 -14.02 -13.08 -0.14
CA VAL A 342 -13.44 -14.28 -0.72
C VAL A 342 -13.70 -14.30 -2.22
N ALA A 343 -12.65 -14.51 -3.00
CA ALA A 343 -12.76 -14.63 -4.45
C ALA A 343 -11.82 -15.68 -5.03
N GLY A 344 -12.15 -16.20 -6.22
CA GLY A 344 -11.29 -17.12 -6.96
C GLY A 344 -11.79 -18.56 -6.99
N ASN A 345 -10.86 -19.52 -7.08
CA ASN A 345 -11.10 -20.95 -7.17
C ASN A 345 -11.51 -21.57 -5.83
N MET A 346 -12.73 -21.26 -5.39
CA MET A 346 -13.28 -21.72 -4.13
C MET A 346 -14.80 -21.81 -4.22
N LYS A 347 -15.40 -22.86 -3.66
CA LYS A 347 -16.86 -23.00 -3.65
C LYS A 347 -17.49 -22.11 -2.56
N PRO A 348 -18.78 -21.73 -2.70
CA PRO A 348 -19.45 -20.89 -1.71
C PRO A 348 -19.45 -21.49 -0.30
N ASP A 349 -19.72 -22.78 -0.16
CA ASP A 349 -19.70 -23.51 1.11
C ASP A 349 -18.32 -23.50 1.77
N GLU A 350 -17.25 -23.66 0.99
CA GLU A 350 -15.88 -23.56 1.48
C GLU A 350 -15.54 -22.15 1.99
N ALA A 351 -15.95 -21.12 1.24
CA ALA A 351 -15.78 -19.73 1.64
C ALA A 351 -16.53 -19.42 2.94
N GLU A 352 -17.77 -19.91 3.05
CA GLU A 352 -18.58 -19.74 4.25
C GLU A 352 -17.97 -20.47 5.46
N LEU A 353 -17.56 -21.73 5.29
CA LEU A 353 -16.96 -22.53 6.37
C LEU A 353 -15.68 -21.90 6.93
N MET A 354 -14.85 -21.28 6.08
CA MET A 354 -13.66 -20.56 6.56
C MET A 354 -14.06 -19.38 7.46
N ILE A 355 -15.05 -18.58 7.06
CA ILE A 355 -15.48 -17.44 7.88
C ILE A 355 -16.21 -17.89 9.14
N GLN A 356 -17.02 -18.97 9.06
CA GLN A 356 -17.63 -19.58 10.23
C GLN A 356 -16.58 -20.08 11.22
N HIS A 357 -15.45 -20.62 10.75
CA HIS A 357 -14.33 -20.97 11.64
C HIS A 357 -13.76 -19.72 12.34
N VAL A 358 -13.57 -18.61 11.62
CA VAL A 358 -13.11 -17.36 12.22
C VAL A 358 -14.11 -16.82 13.25
N GLU A 359 -15.41 -16.84 12.93
CA GLU A 359 -16.48 -16.50 13.87
C GLU A 359 -16.41 -17.40 15.12
N GLY A 360 -16.24 -18.71 14.90
CA GLY A 360 -16.11 -19.74 15.91
C GLY A 360 -14.97 -19.49 16.91
N VAL A 361 -13.81 -19.04 16.42
CA VAL A 361 -12.63 -18.78 17.25
C VAL A 361 -12.77 -17.50 18.08
N PHE A 362 -13.41 -16.45 17.56
CA PHE A 362 -13.44 -15.15 18.22
C PHE A 362 -14.74 -14.86 18.98
N PHE A 363 -15.89 -15.24 18.44
CA PHE A 363 -17.21 -14.82 18.95
C PHE A 363 -18.00 -15.96 19.58
N GLU A 364 -17.68 -17.20 19.21
CA GLU A 364 -18.34 -18.40 19.71
C GLU A 364 -17.41 -19.17 20.66
N GLY A 365 -17.97 -20.10 21.44
CA GLY A 365 -17.23 -20.88 22.43
C GLY A 365 -17.43 -20.43 23.89
N PRO A 366 -16.82 -21.16 24.85
CA PRO A 366 -17.08 -20.97 26.29
C PRO A 366 -16.50 -19.65 26.83
N GLN A 367 -15.45 -19.13 26.19
CA GLN A 367 -14.82 -17.85 26.53
C GLN A 367 -14.58 -17.05 25.25
N PRO A 368 -15.62 -16.39 24.70
CA PRO A 368 -15.49 -15.63 23.47
C PRO A 368 -14.53 -14.45 23.68
N LYS A 369 -13.60 -14.27 22.74
CA LYS A 369 -12.60 -13.20 22.76
C LYS A 369 -13.18 -11.85 22.32
N SER A 370 -14.28 -11.89 21.55
CA SER A 370 -14.93 -10.72 21.00
C SER A 370 -16.45 -10.78 21.15
N LYS A 371 -17.07 -9.61 21.18
CA LYS A 371 -18.53 -9.42 21.13
C LYS A 371 -18.89 -8.64 19.86
N PRO A 372 -20.10 -8.85 19.31
CA PRO A 372 -20.55 -8.09 18.15
C PRO A 372 -20.63 -6.59 18.46
N LEU A 373 -20.38 -5.76 17.46
CA LEU A 373 -20.62 -4.33 17.55
C LEU A 373 -22.12 -4.03 17.60
N PHE A 374 -22.51 -3.05 18.41
CA PHE A 374 -23.82 -2.43 18.23
C PHE A 374 -23.82 -1.59 16.94
N PRO A 375 -24.98 -1.38 16.30
CA PRO A 375 -25.08 -0.57 15.08
C PRO A 375 -24.40 0.81 15.18
N SER A 376 -24.48 1.48 16.35
CA SER A 376 -23.86 2.79 16.59
C SER A 376 -22.35 2.77 16.80
N GLN A 377 -21.75 1.59 16.95
CA GLN A 377 -20.31 1.41 17.16
C GLN A 377 -19.55 1.06 15.87
N HIS A 378 -20.24 0.91 14.74
CA HIS A 378 -19.56 0.74 13.47
C HIS A 378 -18.82 2.02 13.10
N LEU A 379 -17.54 1.87 12.78
CA LEU A 379 -16.66 2.98 12.41
C LEU A 379 -17.12 3.61 11.09
N THR A 380 -16.99 4.93 11.02
CA THR A 380 -17.32 5.76 9.87
C THR A 380 -16.07 6.35 9.23
N ASN A 381 -16.14 6.69 7.95
CA ASN A 381 -15.06 7.35 7.24
C ASN A 381 -15.54 8.72 6.72
N ARG A 382 -15.25 9.79 7.48
CA ARG A 382 -15.75 11.14 7.20
C ARG A 382 -14.63 12.07 6.78
N ILE A 383 -14.96 12.92 5.80
CA ILE A 383 -14.02 13.89 5.22
C ILE A 383 -14.55 15.30 5.43
N VAL A 384 -13.66 16.23 5.75
CA VAL A 384 -13.94 17.66 5.86
C VAL A 384 -14.50 18.20 4.54
N LYS A 385 -15.65 18.86 4.63
CA LYS A 385 -16.30 19.55 3.52
C LYS A 385 -15.82 21.00 3.45
N LEU A 386 -14.87 21.22 2.55
CA LEU A 386 -14.34 22.55 2.25
C LEU A 386 -15.46 23.48 1.75
N LYS A 387 -15.38 24.76 2.13
CA LYS A 387 -16.35 25.76 1.69
C LYS A 387 -16.13 26.14 0.22
N ARG A 388 -17.23 26.45 -0.46
CA ARG A 388 -17.25 26.87 -1.86
C ARG A 388 -16.64 28.26 -2.02
N ALA A 389 -15.94 28.48 -3.13
CA ALA A 389 -15.27 29.74 -3.47
C ALA A 389 -14.28 30.23 -2.39
N ILE A 390 -13.67 29.30 -1.65
CA ILE A 390 -12.60 29.58 -0.67
C ILE A 390 -11.38 28.74 -1.02
N ASN A 391 -10.21 29.38 -0.98
CA ASN A 391 -8.91 28.74 -1.12
C ASN A 391 -8.23 28.59 0.24
N TYR A 392 -8.05 27.36 0.69
CA TYR A 392 -7.31 27.08 1.92
C TYR A 392 -5.83 26.87 1.60
N PHE A 393 -4.94 27.37 2.44
CA PHE A 393 -3.52 27.06 2.32
C PHE A 393 -2.89 26.73 3.67
N TYR A 394 -1.95 25.79 3.64
CA TYR A 394 -1.22 25.28 4.81
C TYR A 394 0.28 25.27 4.51
N PRO A 395 1.01 26.34 4.86
CA PRO A 395 2.46 26.39 4.79
C PRO A 395 3.07 25.65 5.98
N ILE A 396 4.03 24.77 5.70
CA ILE A 396 4.76 24.03 6.72
C ILE A 396 6.22 23.86 6.31
N GLU A 397 7.10 23.91 7.31
CA GLU A 397 8.51 23.60 7.14
C GLU A 397 8.71 22.11 6.86
N GLY A 398 9.56 21.80 5.88
CA GLY A 398 9.94 20.43 5.57
C GLY A 398 10.66 19.78 6.74
N LEU A 399 10.33 18.51 6.99
CA LEU A 399 10.85 17.78 8.16
C LEU A 399 12.36 17.54 8.12
N ASN A 400 12.97 17.56 6.93
CA ASN A 400 14.40 17.45 6.73
C ASN A 400 14.92 18.69 6.00
N GLN A 401 15.53 19.62 6.74
CA GLN A 401 16.09 20.86 6.19
C GLN A 401 17.33 20.63 5.31
N SER A 402 17.92 19.42 5.33
CA SER A 402 18.98 19.06 4.38
C SER A 402 18.42 18.70 2.99
N ASP A 403 17.11 18.47 2.86
CA ASP A 403 16.48 18.38 1.54
C ASP A 403 16.22 19.79 1.01
N GLU A 404 16.93 20.14 -0.06
CA GLU A 404 16.81 21.42 -0.74
C GLU A 404 15.47 21.62 -1.44
N SER A 405 14.76 20.54 -1.74
CA SER A 405 13.50 20.58 -2.50
C SER A 405 12.32 21.01 -1.64
N SER A 406 11.45 21.82 -2.21
CA SER A 406 10.12 22.13 -1.69
C SER A 406 9.04 21.38 -2.47
N ALA A 407 7.84 21.24 -1.92
CA ALA A 407 6.72 20.65 -2.64
C ALA A 407 5.38 21.35 -2.40
N LEU A 408 4.55 21.27 -3.43
CA LEU A 408 3.16 21.69 -3.42
C LEU A 408 2.27 20.48 -3.69
N VAL A 409 1.23 20.36 -2.87
CA VAL A 409 0.01 19.62 -3.20
C VAL A 409 -1.12 20.64 -3.34
N HIS A 410 -1.61 20.84 -4.56
CA HIS A 410 -2.81 21.65 -4.82
C HIS A 410 -3.99 20.72 -5.07
N TYR A 411 -4.90 20.64 -4.11
CA TYR A 411 -6.05 19.76 -4.13
C TYR A 411 -7.35 20.52 -4.34
N ILE A 412 -8.10 20.16 -5.39
CA ILE A 412 -9.44 20.68 -5.66
C ILE A 412 -10.45 19.60 -5.28
N GLN A 413 -11.16 19.80 -4.17
CA GLN A 413 -12.22 18.92 -3.71
C GLN A 413 -13.49 19.17 -4.53
N VAL A 414 -14.00 18.14 -5.22
CA VAL A 414 -15.11 18.34 -6.17
C VAL A 414 -16.41 17.85 -5.57
N HIS A 415 -16.58 16.53 -5.43
CA HIS A 415 -17.88 15.93 -5.14
C HIS A 415 -17.78 14.61 -4.37
N GLN A 416 -18.91 14.18 -3.82
CA GLN A 416 -19.09 12.84 -3.25
C GLN A 416 -19.45 11.85 -4.36
N ASP A 417 -19.02 10.59 -4.25
CA ASP A 417 -19.04 9.57 -5.32
C ASP A 417 -20.37 9.48 -6.08
N ASP A 418 -20.34 9.90 -7.34
CA ASP A 418 -21.47 9.93 -8.27
C ASP A 418 -20.97 9.56 -9.67
N TYR A 419 -21.67 8.66 -10.37
CA TYR A 419 -21.18 8.15 -11.65
C TYR A 419 -20.98 9.25 -12.70
N ARG A 420 -21.87 10.24 -12.77
CA ARG A 420 -21.80 11.30 -13.79
C ARG A 420 -20.69 12.29 -13.49
N LEU A 421 -20.57 12.74 -12.24
CA LEU A 421 -19.48 13.63 -11.83
C LEU A 421 -18.11 12.91 -11.86
N ASN A 422 -18.07 11.62 -11.52
CA ASN A 422 -16.86 10.80 -11.61
C ASN A 422 -16.29 10.83 -13.02
N VAL A 423 -17.13 10.59 -14.05
CA VAL A 423 -16.65 10.54 -15.43
C VAL A 423 -16.26 11.91 -15.98
N LYS A 424 -16.92 12.99 -15.54
CA LYS A 424 -16.51 14.36 -15.88
C LYS A 424 -15.14 14.69 -15.30
N LEU A 425 -14.92 14.39 -14.01
CA LEU A 425 -13.61 14.55 -13.36
C LEU A 425 -12.53 13.68 -14.01
N GLN A 426 -12.84 12.43 -14.33
CA GLN A 426 -11.91 11.49 -14.97
C GLN A 426 -11.53 11.94 -16.38
N LEU A 427 -12.50 12.39 -17.17
CA LEU A 427 -12.27 12.90 -18.52
C LEU A 427 -11.46 14.19 -18.49
N PHE A 428 -11.80 15.13 -17.60
CA PHE A 428 -11.00 16.34 -17.39
C PHE A 428 -9.54 15.98 -17.07
N ALA A 429 -9.33 15.09 -16.09
CA ALA A 429 -7.98 14.67 -15.70
C ALA A 429 -7.21 13.99 -16.84
N LEU A 430 -7.88 13.17 -17.67
CA LEU A 430 -7.26 12.55 -18.85
C LEU A 430 -6.76 13.60 -19.84
N ILE A 431 -7.59 14.59 -20.16
CA ILE A 431 -7.27 15.64 -21.15
C ILE A 431 -6.20 16.59 -20.59
N ALA A 432 -6.29 16.95 -19.32
CA ALA A 432 -5.38 17.90 -18.68
C ALA A 432 -4.01 17.31 -18.31
N LYS A 433 -3.88 15.97 -18.21
CA LYS A 433 -2.65 15.32 -17.71
C LYS A 433 -1.42 15.63 -18.55
N GLN A 434 -1.49 15.45 -19.87
CA GLN A 434 -0.33 15.70 -20.76
C GLN A 434 0.01 17.21 -20.83
N PRO A 435 -0.96 18.13 -20.98
CA PRO A 435 -0.69 19.57 -20.96
C PRO A 435 -0.11 20.06 -19.63
N ALA A 436 -0.62 19.58 -18.48
CA ALA A 436 -0.08 19.91 -17.18
C ALA A 436 1.38 19.48 -17.03
N PHE A 437 1.70 18.24 -17.44
CA PHE A 437 3.07 17.75 -17.45
C PHE A 437 3.96 18.57 -18.39
N HIS A 438 3.52 18.83 -19.61
CA HIS A 438 4.29 19.59 -20.59
C HIS A 438 4.56 21.02 -20.10
N GLN A 439 3.54 21.74 -19.65
CA GLN A 439 3.67 23.12 -19.22
C GLN A 439 4.52 23.23 -17.95
N LEU A 440 4.12 22.53 -16.88
CA LEU A 440 4.75 22.69 -15.56
C LEU A 440 6.13 22.02 -15.47
N ARG A 441 6.39 20.94 -16.22
CA ARG A 441 7.69 20.25 -16.21
C ARG A 441 8.54 20.49 -17.45
N THR A 442 8.02 20.37 -18.65
CA THR A 442 8.86 20.50 -19.87
C THR A 442 9.21 21.95 -20.19
N VAL A 443 8.22 22.85 -20.14
CA VAL A 443 8.38 24.27 -20.50
C VAL A 443 8.92 25.08 -19.34
N GLU A 444 8.24 25.03 -18.18
CA GLU A 444 8.63 25.83 -17.01
C GLU A 444 9.72 25.20 -16.16
N GLN A 445 10.04 23.92 -16.38
CA GLN A 445 11.09 23.20 -15.68
C GLN A 445 10.98 23.27 -14.15
N LEU A 446 9.75 23.28 -13.62
CA LEU A 446 9.52 23.44 -12.18
C LEU A 446 10.09 22.28 -11.36
N GLY A 447 10.15 21.08 -11.94
CA GLY A 447 10.81 19.95 -11.30
C GLY A 447 10.52 18.62 -11.96
N TYR A 448 11.26 17.61 -11.54
CA TYR A 448 11.08 16.24 -12.04
C TYR A 448 9.72 15.68 -11.62
N ILE A 449 9.31 15.87 -10.36
CA ILE A 449 8.02 15.36 -9.88
C ILE A 449 6.97 16.43 -10.16
N THR A 450 6.22 16.24 -11.23
CA THR A 450 5.11 17.09 -11.66
C THR A 450 4.00 16.20 -12.18
N VAL A 451 2.95 16.05 -11.40
CA VAL A 451 1.90 15.05 -11.66
C VAL A 451 0.52 15.65 -11.43
N LEU A 452 -0.40 15.36 -12.34
CA LEU A 452 -1.83 15.57 -12.19
C LEU A 452 -2.53 14.22 -12.02
N ILE A 453 -3.16 14.01 -10.86
CA ILE A 453 -3.88 12.78 -10.53
C ILE A 453 -5.27 13.07 -9.98
N GLN A 454 -6.13 12.08 -10.04
CA GLN A 454 -7.39 12.06 -9.30
C GLN A 454 -7.14 11.48 -7.91
N ARG A 455 -7.87 11.98 -6.93
CA ARG A 455 -7.81 11.51 -5.54
C ARG A 455 -9.20 11.10 -5.06
N ASN A 456 -9.26 10.01 -4.29
CA ASN A 456 -10.44 9.55 -3.59
C ASN A 456 -10.10 9.47 -2.10
N TYR A 457 -10.78 10.27 -1.29
CA TYR A 457 -10.75 10.20 0.17
C TYR A 457 -12.10 9.66 0.62
N SER A 458 -12.19 8.35 0.92
CA SER A 458 -13.40 7.73 1.48
C SER A 458 -14.70 8.05 0.71
N GLY A 459 -14.64 8.04 -0.62
CA GLY A 459 -15.76 8.37 -1.51
C GLY A 459 -15.89 9.84 -1.87
N ILE A 460 -15.03 10.73 -1.34
CA ILE A 460 -14.93 12.13 -1.77
C ILE A 460 -13.85 12.26 -2.81
N ARG A 461 -14.23 12.74 -4.00
CA ARG A 461 -13.35 12.81 -5.16
C ARG A 461 -12.88 14.23 -5.44
N GLY A 462 -11.65 14.31 -5.91
CA GLY A 462 -11.03 15.56 -6.32
C GLY A 462 -9.86 15.39 -7.26
N LEU A 463 -9.31 16.53 -7.64
CA LEU A 463 -8.15 16.65 -8.53
C LEU A 463 -6.95 17.11 -7.71
N GLN A 464 -5.77 16.56 -7.95
CA GLN A 464 -4.57 16.90 -7.21
C GLN A 464 -3.39 17.14 -8.15
N PHE A 465 -2.79 18.32 -8.06
CA PHE A 465 -1.50 18.64 -8.64
C PHE A 465 -0.42 18.42 -7.58
N ILE A 466 0.65 17.74 -7.96
CA ILE A 466 1.80 17.47 -7.11
C ILE A 466 3.03 17.99 -7.84
N VAL A 467 3.72 18.96 -7.25
CA VAL A 467 4.95 19.54 -7.81
C VAL A 467 6.02 19.54 -6.73
N GLN A 468 7.19 18.95 -7.01
CA GLN A 468 8.39 19.10 -6.18
C GLN A 468 9.44 19.88 -6.95
N SER A 469 9.98 20.94 -6.33
CA SER A 469 10.85 21.91 -6.98
C SER A 469 12.00 22.35 -6.07
N THR A 470 13.18 22.52 -6.64
CA THR A 470 14.27 23.30 -6.05
C THR A 470 14.32 24.74 -6.57
N ALA A 471 13.58 25.04 -7.65
CA ALA A 471 13.67 26.31 -8.37
C ALA A 471 12.67 27.37 -7.88
N LYS A 472 11.52 26.94 -7.33
CA LYS A 472 10.47 27.84 -6.83
C LYS A 472 9.91 27.36 -5.50
N ASP A 473 9.54 28.32 -4.67
CA ASP A 473 8.84 28.04 -3.42
C ASP A 473 7.40 27.55 -3.67
N PRO A 474 6.79 26.81 -2.72
CA PRO A 474 5.44 26.27 -2.87
C PRO A 474 4.35 27.30 -3.15
N ALA A 475 4.44 28.54 -2.65
CA ALA A 475 3.43 29.55 -2.92
C ALA A 475 3.51 30.05 -4.36
N GLN A 476 4.72 30.17 -4.92
CA GLN A 476 4.89 30.44 -6.34
C GLN A 476 4.44 29.27 -7.22
N LEU A 477 4.72 28.02 -6.81
CA LEU A 477 4.22 26.83 -7.51
C LEU A 477 2.69 26.85 -7.59
N ASP A 478 2.03 27.29 -6.52
CA ASP A 478 0.57 27.38 -6.44
C ASP A 478 0.02 28.33 -7.51
N LEU A 479 0.65 29.51 -7.64
CA LEU A 479 0.34 30.47 -8.68
C LEU A 479 0.60 29.93 -10.10
N ARG A 480 1.61 29.07 -10.28
CA ARG A 480 1.87 28.42 -11.58
C ARG A 480 0.80 27.38 -11.94
N VAL A 481 0.28 26.65 -10.96
CA VAL A 481 -0.86 25.75 -11.16
C VAL A 481 -2.11 26.54 -11.56
N GLU A 482 -2.40 27.66 -10.88
CA GLU A 482 -3.52 28.54 -11.26
C GLU A 482 -3.34 29.10 -12.69
N ALA A 483 -2.15 29.61 -13.02
CA ALA A 483 -1.85 30.12 -14.36
C ALA A 483 -1.96 29.02 -15.44
N PHE A 484 -1.60 27.77 -15.12
CA PHE A 484 -1.84 26.64 -16.00
C PHE A 484 -3.34 26.41 -16.22
N LEU A 485 -4.18 26.49 -15.17
CA LEU A 485 -5.62 26.31 -15.29
C LEU A 485 -6.27 27.42 -16.13
N GLU A 486 -5.82 28.67 -16.00
CA GLU A 486 -6.24 29.79 -16.85
C GLU A 486 -5.83 29.57 -18.31
N MET A 487 -4.60 29.14 -18.57
CA MET A 487 -4.14 28.79 -19.92
C MET A 487 -4.94 27.61 -20.50
N PHE A 488 -5.26 26.62 -19.66
CA PHE A 488 -5.98 25.42 -20.08
C PHE A 488 -7.46 25.69 -20.39
N GLU A 489 -8.04 26.78 -19.85
CA GLU A 489 -9.41 27.21 -20.16
C GLU A 489 -9.62 27.36 -21.67
N SER A 490 -8.75 28.13 -22.35
CA SER A 490 -8.85 28.32 -23.81
C SER A 490 -8.74 26.99 -24.55
N LYS A 491 -7.82 26.11 -24.13
CA LYS A 491 -7.65 24.78 -24.73
C LYS A 491 -8.90 23.92 -24.59
N LEU A 492 -9.62 24.02 -23.47
CA LEU A 492 -10.84 23.26 -23.25
C LEU A 492 -12.01 23.80 -24.09
N TYR A 493 -12.13 25.13 -24.23
CA TYR A 493 -13.18 25.77 -25.03
C TYR A 493 -12.97 25.60 -26.53
N GLU A 494 -11.73 25.63 -26.99
CA GLU A 494 -11.37 25.48 -28.41
C GLU A 494 -11.29 24.01 -28.86
N MET A 495 -11.41 23.06 -27.92
CA MET A 495 -11.38 21.63 -28.21
C MET A 495 -12.44 21.28 -29.25
N THR A 496 -12.02 20.62 -30.32
CA THR A 496 -12.95 20.22 -31.39
C THR A 496 -13.84 19.07 -30.94
N SER A 497 -14.99 18.91 -31.60
CA SER A 497 -15.90 17.78 -31.32
C SER A 497 -15.21 16.43 -31.53
N ASP A 498 -14.31 16.33 -32.51
CA ASP A 498 -13.59 15.09 -32.82
C ASP A 498 -12.53 14.76 -31.76
N GLU A 499 -11.80 15.76 -31.27
CA GLU A 499 -10.88 15.59 -30.14
C GLU A 499 -11.63 15.19 -28.86
N PHE A 500 -12.77 15.83 -28.57
CA PHE A 500 -13.61 15.45 -27.43
C PHE A 500 -14.05 13.98 -27.54
N LYS A 501 -14.60 13.57 -28.68
CA LYS A 501 -15.03 12.17 -28.91
C LYS A 501 -13.85 11.20 -28.80
N SER A 502 -12.69 11.55 -29.32
CA SER A 502 -11.47 10.75 -29.20
C SER A 502 -11.07 10.54 -27.74
N ASN A 503 -11.08 11.61 -26.93
CA ASN A 503 -10.78 11.53 -25.50
C ASN A 503 -11.83 10.70 -24.72
N VAL A 504 -13.12 10.85 -25.06
CA VAL A 504 -14.20 10.02 -24.48
C VAL A 504 -13.98 8.55 -24.81
N ASN A 505 -13.69 8.22 -26.07
CA ASN A 505 -13.43 6.85 -26.51
C ASN A 505 -12.20 6.26 -25.83
N ALA A 506 -11.10 7.02 -25.73
CA ALA A 506 -9.90 6.60 -25.02
C ALA A 506 -10.21 6.27 -23.54
N LEU A 507 -11.01 7.10 -22.85
CA LEU A 507 -11.39 6.83 -21.47
C LEU A 507 -12.32 5.60 -21.35
N ILE A 508 -13.21 5.39 -22.31
CA ILE A 508 -14.05 4.18 -22.38
C ILE A 508 -13.17 2.94 -22.55
N GLU A 509 -12.20 2.95 -23.47
CA GLU A 509 -11.28 1.83 -23.70
C GLU A 509 -10.45 1.52 -22.45
N MET A 510 -9.92 2.55 -21.78
CA MET A 510 -9.19 2.38 -20.51
C MET A 510 -10.06 1.73 -19.42
N LYS A 511 -11.35 2.09 -19.33
CA LYS A 511 -12.28 1.50 -18.35
C LYS A 511 -12.72 0.08 -18.69
N LEU A 512 -12.88 -0.20 -19.98
CA LEU A 512 -13.24 -1.52 -20.49
C LEU A 512 -12.05 -2.49 -20.49
N GLU A 513 -10.84 -2.01 -20.22
CA GLU A 513 -9.68 -2.86 -20.05
C GLU A 513 -9.95 -3.92 -18.97
N LYS A 514 -9.89 -5.19 -19.39
CA LYS A 514 -10.14 -6.33 -18.53
C LYS A 514 -9.05 -6.41 -17.45
N HIS A 515 -9.45 -6.84 -16.26
CA HIS A 515 -8.51 -7.25 -15.23
C HIS A 515 -7.58 -8.33 -15.78
N LYS A 516 -6.28 -8.23 -15.47
CA LYS A 516 -5.29 -9.16 -16.00
C LYS A 516 -5.26 -10.44 -15.16
N ASN A 517 -5.52 -10.33 -13.87
CA ASN A 517 -5.45 -11.44 -12.92
C ASN A 517 -6.46 -11.25 -11.77
N LEU A 518 -6.62 -12.32 -10.96
CA LEU A 518 -7.53 -12.37 -9.82
C LEU A 518 -7.24 -11.28 -8.79
N LYS A 519 -5.97 -10.96 -8.55
CA LYS A 519 -5.57 -9.94 -7.56
C LYS A 519 -6.05 -8.55 -7.96
N GLU A 520 -5.93 -8.18 -9.23
CA GLU A 520 -6.42 -6.89 -9.74
C GLU A 520 -7.95 -6.77 -9.63
N GLU A 521 -8.68 -7.83 -10.00
CA GLU A 521 -10.13 -7.87 -9.88
C GLU A 521 -10.57 -7.79 -8.42
N SER A 522 -9.95 -8.61 -7.58
CA SER A 522 -10.25 -8.67 -6.15
C SER A 522 -9.95 -7.35 -5.44
N SER A 523 -8.84 -6.69 -5.78
CA SER A 523 -8.50 -5.38 -5.21
C SER A 523 -9.47 -4.28 -5.65
N PHE A 524 -10.01 -4.35 -6.87
CA PHE A 524 -11.02 -3.40 -7.34
C PHE A 524 -12.32 -3.54 -6.54
N TYR A 525 -12.84 -4.76 -6.39
CA TYR A 525 -14.06 -4.99 -5.62
C TYR A 525 -13.88 -4.78 -4.12
N TRP A 526 -12.73 -5.15 -3.57
CA TRP A 526 -12.41 -4.86 -2.17
C TRP A 526 -12.46 -3.37 -1.86
N ARG A 527 -12.04 -2.49 -2.80
CA ARG A 527 -12.15 -1.04 -2.60
C ARG A 527 -13.61 -0.59 -2.44
N GLU A 528 -14.54 -1.13 -3.24
CA GLU A 528 -15.97 -0.82 -3.10
C GLU A 528 -16.54 -1.28 -1.76
N ILE A 529 -16.04 -2.40 -1.23
CA ILE A 529 -16.43 -2.95 0.09
C ILE A 529 -15.84 -2.09 1.21
N ALA A 530 -14.54 -1.80 1.16
CA ALA A 530 -13.81 -1.05 2.18
C ALA A 530 -14.27 0.41 2.28
N ASP A 531 -14.50 1.07 1.14
CA ASP A 531 -15.03 2.44 1.10
C ASP A 531 -16.51 2.49 1.51
N GLY A 532 -17.24 1.38 1.37
CA GLY A 532 -18.68 1.25 1.67
C GLY A 532 -19.60 1.69 0.52
N THR A 533 -19.06 2.05 -0.64
CA THR A 533 -19.83 2.48 -1.82
C THR A 533 -20.62 1.34 -2.45
N LEU A 534 -20.09 0.11 -2.41
CA LEU A 534 -20.75 -1.11 -2.91
C LEU A 534 -21.25 -1.03 -4.37
N LYS A 535 -20.60 -0.21 -5.19
CA LYS A 535 -20.94 0.02 -6.61
C LYS A 535 -20.16 -0.94 -7.50
N PHE A 536 -20.51 -2.23 -7.47
CA PHE A 536 -19.76 -3.26 -8.19
C PHE A 536 -19.87 -3.16 -9.72
N ASP A 537 -20.95 -2.57 -10.23
CA ASP A 537 -21.20 -2.28 -11.64
C ASP A 537 -20.59 -0.93 -12.10
N ARG A 538 -19.66 -0.36 -11.30
CA ARG A 538 -19.09 0.97 -11.55
C ARG A 538 -18.53 1.12 -12.96
N ARG A 539 -17.90 0.09 -13.52
CA ARG A 539 -17.33 0.17 -14.87
C ARG A 539 -18.42 0.33 -15.92
N GLU A 540 -19.44 -0.52 -15.85
CA GLU A 540 -20.58 -0.52 -16.76
C GLU A 540 -21.35 0.81 -16.66
N SER A 541 -21.64 1.25 -15.43
CA SER A 541 -22.35 2.49 -15.15
C SER A 541 -21.58 3.75 -15.54
N GLU A 542 -20.26 3.80 -15.31
CA GLU A 542 -19.41 4.92 -15.76
C GLU A 542 -19.20 4.90 -17.29
N VAL A 543 -19.08 3.74 -17.94
CA VAL A 543 -19.02 3.67 -19.41
C VAL A 543 -20.34 4.12 -20.05
N ALA A 544 -21.47 3.70 -19.49
CA ALA A 544 -22.78 4.20 -19.91
C ALA A 544 -22.90 5.72 -19.69
N ALA A 545 -22.24 6.27 -18.67
CA ALA A 545 -22.13 7.71 -18.47
C ALA A 545 -21.33 8.43 -19.54
N LEU A 546 -20.16 7.90 -19.87
CA LEU A 546 -19.28 8.50 -20.88
C LEU A 546 -19.93 8.52 -22.26
N ARG A 547 -20.66 7.46 -22.63
CA ARG A 547 -21.33 7.37 -23.94
C ARG A 547 -22.38 8.44 -24.18
N THR A 548 -23.00 8.98 -23.12
CA THR A 548 -24.02 10.02 -23.22
C THR A 548 -23.49 11.41 -22.87
N LEU A 549 -22.22 11.54 -22.50
CA LEU A 549 -21.66 12.80 -22.00
C LEU A 549 -21.50 13.80 -23.14
N GLY A 550 -22.15 14.97 -23.01
CA GLY A 550 -21.96 16.08 -23.94
C GLY A 550 -20.66 16.87 -23.67
N GLN A 551 -20.10 17.49 -24.71
CA GLN A 551 -18.95 18.39 -24.56
C GLN A 551 -19.28 19.60 -23.67
N GLN A 552 -20.47 20.19 -23.83
CA GLN A 552 -20.92 21.32 -23.01
C GLN A 552 -20.96 20.93 -21.52
N GLU A 553 -21.37 19.71 -21.19
CA GLU A 553 -21.40 19.25 -19.80
C GLU A 553 -20.02 19.15 -19.14
N LEU A 554 -18.97 18.87 -19.93
CA LEU A 554 -17.59 18.88 -19.45
C LEU A 554 -17.10 20.32 -19.22
N ILE A 555 -17.46 21.23 -20.13
CA ILE A 555 -17.16 22.67 -20.02
C ILE A 555 -17.85 23.26 -18.78
N ASP A 556 -19.14 22.97 -18.58
CA ASP A 556 -19.90 23.43 -17.42
C ASP A 556 -19.29 22.89 -16.12
N PHE A 557 -18.90 21.61 -16.11
CA PHE A 557 -18.19 21.02 -14.96
C PHE A 557 -16.88 21.73 -14.65
N PHE A 558 -16.08 22.06 -15.66
CA PHE A 558 -14.86 22.83 -15.48
C PHE A 558 -15.16 24.22 -14.91
N ASN A 559 -16.13 24.92 -15.48
CA ASN A 559 -16.54 26.27 -15.09
C ASN A 559 -17.10 26.34 -13.67
N ASP A 560 -17.79 25.30 -13.22
CA ASP A 560 -18.40 25.25 -11.90
C ASP A 560 -17.40 24.84 -10.81
N HIS A 561 -16.52 23.87 -11.10
CA HIS A 561 -15.74 23.18 -10.06
C HIS A 561 -14.23 23.40 -10.11
N ILE A 562 -13.64 23.62 -11.28
CA ILE A 562 -12.18 23.54 -11.48
C ILE A 562 -11.58 24.91 -11.82
N LYS A 563 -12.25 25.69 -12.66
CA LYS A 563 -11.79 26.98 -13.17
C LYS A 563 -11.39 27.94 -12.03
N VAL A 564 -10.42 28.81 -12.29
CA VAL A 564 -10.03 29.88 -11.37
C VAL A 564 -11.21 30.80 -11.09
N GLY A 565 -11.52 31.00 -9.80
CA GLY A 565 -12.69 31.76 -9.35
C GLY A 565 -14.04 31.07 -9.54
N ALA A 566 -14.07 29.77 -9.87
CA ALA A 566 -15.32 29.04 -10.07
C ALA A 566 -16.20 28.97 -8.80
N PRO A 567 -17.54 29.09 -8.94
CA PRO A 567 -18.44 29.27 -7.80
C PRO A 567 -18.52 28.06 -6.87
N GLN A 568 -18.30 26.84 -7.37
CA GLN A 568 -18.31 25.61 -6.58
C GLN A 568 -16.91 25.11 -6.21
N ARG A 569 -15.85 25.84 -6.60
CA ARG A 569 -14.47 25.42 -6.34
C ARG A 569 -14.17 25.39 -4.85
N LYS A 570 -13.46 24.36 -4.42
CA LYS A 570 -13.00 24.16 -3.05
C LYS A 570 -11.54 23.74 -3.11
N SER A 571 -10.63 24.66 -2.83
CA SER A 571 -9.20 24.40 -2.99
C SER A 571 -8.48 24.27 -1.65
N LEU A 572 -7.50 23.38 -1.59
CA LEU A 572 -6.56 23.22 -0.49
C LEU A 572 -5.13 23.11 -1.06
N SER A 573 -4.30 24.08 -0.73
CA SER A 573 -2.87 24.12 -1.08
C SER A 573 -2.02 23.77 0.12
N VAL A 574 -1.39 22.59 0.11
CA VAL A 574 -0.41 22.17 1.12
C VAL A 574 0.99 22.47 0.60
N GLN A 575 1.71 23.30 1.35
CA GLN A 575 2.95 23.94 0.92
C GLN A 575 4.09 23.53 1.86
N VAL A 576 4.91 22.56 1.44
CA VAL A 576 6.06 22.05 2.21
C VAL A 576 7.32 22.76 1.74
N PHE A 577 7.96 23.53 2.62
CA PHE A 577 9.15 24.33 2.31
C PHE A 577 10.43 23.58 2.71
N GLY A 578 11.23 23.17 1.74
CA GLY A 578 12.56 22.58 1.96
C GLY A 578 13.61 23.61 2.33
N GLY A 579 14.85 23.15 2.53
CA GLY A 579 15.96 23.95 3.06
C GLY A 579 16.28 25.21 2.26
N LEU A 580 16.16 25.17 0.92
CA LEU A 580 16.41 26.34 0.06
C LEU A 580 15.39 27.47 0.24
N HIS A 581 14.18 27.15 0.74
CA HIS A 581 13.07 28.09 0.77
C HIS A 581 12.64 28.46 2.21
N ASN A 582 13.56 28.41 3.18
CA ASN A 582 13.25 28.70 4.58
C ASN A 582 12.86 30.18 4.80
N ALA A 583 13.50 31.11 4.09
CA ALA A 583 13.17 32.53 4.18
C ALA A 583 11.72 32.80 3.70
N GLU A 584 11.32 32.16 2.60
CA GLU A 584 9.97 32.22 2.04
C GLU A 584 8.95 31.58 2.97
N TYR A 585 9.30 30.51 3.69
CA TYR A 585 8.46 29.94 4.73
C TYR A 585 8.14 30.94 5.85
N GLN A 586 9.15 31.67 6.35
CA GLN A 586 8.92 32.69 7.39
C GLN A 586 7.96 33.79 6.89
N ALA A 587 8.08 34.18 5.62
CA ALA A 587 7.17 35.14 5.00
C ALA A 587 5.75 34.56 4.84
N ALA A 588 5.63 33.31 4.36
CA ALA A 588 4.34 32.63 4.15
C ALA A 588 3.57 32.41 5.46
N LYS A 589 4.27 32.08 6.55
CA LYS A 589 3.68 31.91 7.88
C LYS A 589 3.06 33.19 8.44
N CYS A 590 3.68 34.35 8.18
CA CYS A 590 3.19 35.65 8.64
C CYS A 590 2.10 36.23 7.74
N ASN A 591 2.00 35.80 6.48
CA ASN A 591 1.08 36.35 5.51
C ASN A 591 -0.33 35.75 5.65
N THR A 592 -1.24 36.50 6.26
CA THR A 592 -2.64 36.08 6.49
C THR A 592 -3.63 36.71 5.51
N GLU A 593 -3.21 37.68 4.71
CA GLU A 593 -4.09 38.50 3.87
C GLU A 593 -3.99 38.10 2.40
N ARG A 594 -4.86 37.17 1.98
CA ARG A 594 -5.12 36.87 0.57
C ARG A 594 -6.63 36.90 0.32
N PRO A 595 -7.13 37.64 -0.69
CA PRO A 595 -8.56 37.66 -1.00
C PRO A 595 -9.11 36.24 -1.19
N GLN A 596 -10.27 35.96 -0.59
CA GLN A 596 -10.96 34.65 -0.68
C GLN A 596 -10.09 33.45 -0.26
N SER A 597 -9.04 33.68 0.53
CA SER A 597 -8.14 32.63 0.98
C SER A 597 -8.11 32.57 2.51
N VAL A 598 -7.89 31.37 3.05
CA VAL A 598 -7.84 31.11 4.49
C VAL A 598 -6.55 30.36 4.82
N HIS A 599 -5.73 30.98 5.67
CA HIS A 599 -4.54 30.36 6.22
C HIS A 599 -4.93 29.37 7.33
N ILE A 600 -4.53 28.11 7.18
CA ILE A 600 -4.68 27.08 8.22
C ILE A 600 -3.48 27.17 9.16
N ASN A 601 -3.66 27.71 10.36
CA ASN A 601 -2.61 27.74 11.39
C ASN A 601 -2.59 26.48 12.27
N ASP A 602 -3.77 25.86 12.46
CA ASP A 602 -3.95 24.67 13.31
C ASP A 602 -4.92 23.72 12.62
N ILE A 603 -4.43 22.52 12.30
CA ILE A 603 -5.17 21.52 11.52
C ILE A 603 -6.45 21.09 12.26
N PHE A 604 -6.39 20.88 13.57
CA PHE A 604 -7.50 20.31 14.33
C PHE A 604 -8.59 21.32 14.63
N CYS A 605 -8.24 22.58 14.88
CA CYS A 605 -9.19 23.69 14.95
C CYS A 605 -9.87 23.92 13.60
N PHE A 606 -9.10 23.84 12.50
CA PHE A 606 -9.65 23.92 11.16
C PHE A 606 -10.69 22.83 10.90
N ARG A 607 -10.37 21.57 11.17
CA ARG A 607 -11.30 20.43 11.05
C ARG A 607 -12.59 20.65 11.82
N ARG A 608 -12.47 21.02 13.11
CA ARG A 608 -13.61 21.29 14.01
C ARG A 608 -14.49 22.46 13.56
N SER A 609 -13.95 23.37 12.74
CA SER A 609 -14.68 24.55 12.25
C SER A 609 -15.55 24.29 11.01
N LEU A 610 -15.40 23.13 10.37
CA LEU A 610 -16.06 22.80 9.11
C LEU A 610 -17.01 21.61 9.26
N SER A 611 -18.02 21.56 8.38
CA SER A 611 -18.91 20.40 8.27
C SER A 611 -18.18 19.21 7.66
N LEU A 612 -18.66 18.00 7.91
CA LEU A 612 -18.17 16.77 7.31
C LEU A 612 -19.11 16.24 6.22
N TYR A 613 -18.59 15.52 5.22
CA TYR A 613 -19.44 14.70 4.35
C TYR A 613 -20.00 13.49 5.11
N GLY A 614 -21.13 12.97 4.62
CA GLY A 614 -21.68 11.71 5.12
C GLY A 614 -20.77 10.54 4.80
N SER A 615 -20.74 9.55 5.70
CA SER A 615 -19.94 8.33 5.58
C SER A 615 -20.63 7.29 4.70
N PHE A 616 -19.89 6.63 3.82
CA PHE A 616 -20.37 5.43 3.12
C PHE A 616 -20.16 4.16 3.96
N LYS A 617 -19.21 4.19 4.90
CA LYS A 617 -18.99 3.12 5.89
C LYS A 617 -19.93 3.29 7.09
N GLY A 618 -20.27 2.20 7.78
CA GLY A 618 -20.99 2.26 9.07
C GLY A 618 -22.48 1.90 9.07
N GLY A 619 -23.03 1.31 7.99
CA GLY A 619 -24.44 0.91 7.92
C GLY A 619 -24.71 -0.54 7.49
N PHE A 620 -25.81 -1.12 7.99
CA PHE A 620 -26.35 -2.42 7.56
C PHE A 620 -27.16 -2.28 6.25
N GLY A 621 -26.49 -1.99 5.14
CA GLY A 621 -27.10 -1.93 3.81
C GLY A 621 -26.96 -0.58 3.15
N HIS A 622 -27.23 -0.53 1.84
CA HIS A 622 -27.21 0.69 1.04
C HIS A 622 -28.02 1.77 1.75
N MET A 623 -27.36 2.72 2.42
CA MET A 623 -27.96 4.04 2.52
C MET A 623 -28.06 4.51 1.07
N LYS A 624 -29.27 4.47 0.51
CA LYS A 624 -29.64 5.43 -0.53
C LYS A 624 -29.55 6.79 0.15
N LEU A 625 -28.35 7.38 0.13
CA LEU A 625 -28.17 8.81 0.34
C LEU A 625 -28.63 9.53 -0.91
#